data_AF-A0A926TYW0-F1
#
_entry.id   AF-A0A926TYW0-F1
#
_cell.length_a   1.000
_cell.length_b   1.000
_cell.length_c   1.000
_cell.angle_alpha   90.00
_cell.angle_beta   90.00
_cell.angle_gamma   90.00
#
_symmetry.space_group_name_H-M   'P 1'
#
loop_
_entity.id
_entity.type
_entity.pdbx_description
1 polymer ?
#
loop_
_entity_poly.entity_id
_entity_poly.type
_entity_poly.pdbx_seq_one_letter_code
_entity_poly.pdbx_strand_id
1 'polypeptide(L)'
;MPLPNNFSPYEHLQSVLLQTYNRIVREEFADADTDDINTPRSSLRTACLLRDDDSAIQSLLRMMLLYFVLRKAADLQTPIYGVPVPSYQEARQFQPQIQLYFQEDAADVEPGFSPVTGEISFRLVNETAQSLSEGELRSIANRIRSNFANSNGFVWRKGKVMVTYTDRQRGYKLQLLCRSEAEARRVIGNVLDIQGHTPDWQFLNVSNNAEPSQRYPTIARSESVLGRSRRMPRQRPIADVRFIYACCHIRGLPNPVILIDRSGYHRRPLVEAS
;
A
#
# COMPACT_ATOMS: atom_id res chain seq x y z
N MET A 1 -25.58 24.78 -4.25
CA MET A 1 -27.02 25.12 -4.17
C MET A 1 -27.44 25.08 -2.71
N PRO A 2 -28.29 25.99 -2.24
CA PRO A 2 -28.84 25.94 -0.87
C PRO A 2 -29.72 24.70 -0.69
N LEU A 3 -29.77 24.15 0.54
CA LEU A 3 -30.60 23.00 0.88
C LEU A 3 -32.10 23.39 0.85
N PRO A 4 -33.00 22.51 0.40
CA PRO A 4 -34.44 22.77 0.45
C PRO A 4 -34.94 22.96 1.88
N ASN A 5 -35.98 23.76 2.07
CA ASN A 5 -36.55 24.05 3.40
C ASN A 5 -37.07 22.80 4.16
N ASN A 6 -37.37 21.70 3.45
CA ASN A 6 -37.83 20.42 4.02
C ASN A 6 -36.75 19.31 3.91
N PHE A 7 -35.47 19.69 3.93
CA PHE A 7 -34.38 18.74 3.83
C PHE A 7 -34.37 17.78 5.03
N SER A 8 -34.65 16.51 4.78
CA SER A 8 -34.36 15.42 5.72
C SER A 8 -33.00 14.83 5.38
N PRO A 9 -32.00 14.93 6.27
CA PRO A 9 -30.67 14.37 6.04
C PRO A 9 -30.69 12.87 5.75
N TYR A 10 -31.59 12.13 6.41
CA TYR A 10 -31.71 10.69 6.23
C TYR A 10 -32.34 10.32 4.88
N GLU A 11 -33.45 10.95 4.49
CA GLU A 11 -34.12 10.69 3.21
C GLU A 11 -33.19 11.00 2.03
N HIS A 12 -32.42 12.08 2.14
CA HIS A 12 -31.43 12.41 1.12
C HIS A 12 -30.34 11.34 1.03
N LEU A 13 -29.79 10.89 2.16
CA LEU A 13 -28.79 9.83 2.21
C LEU A 13 -29.35 8.51 1.65
N GLN A 14 -30.54 8.11 2.07
CA GLN A 14 -31.20 6.88 1.60
C GLN A 14 -31.44 6.92 0.09
N SER A 15 -31.90 8.05 -0.45
CA SER A 15 -32.08 8.24 -1.90
C SER A 15 -30.77 8.08 -2.66
N VAL A 16 -29.68 8.68 -2.17
CA VAL A 16 -28.35 8.55 -2.78
C VAL A 16 -27.86 7.10 -2.73
N LEU A 17 -28.06 6.41 -1.60
CA LEU A 17 -27.70 4.99 -1.44
C LEU A 17 -28.53 4.10 -2.37
N LEU A 18 -29.85 4.32 -2.49
CA LEU A 18 -30.73 3.59 -3.40
C LEU A 18 -30.26 3.70 -4.86
N GLN A 19 -29.71 4.85 -5.28
CA GLN A 19 -29.18 5.03 -6.62
C GLN A 19 -27.81 4.40 -6.81
N THR A 20 -26.89 4.66 -5.88
CA THR A 20 -25.48 4.30 -6.02
C THR A 20 -25.21 2.85 -5.65
N TYR A 21 -25.69 2.40 -4.49
CA TYR A 21 -25.43 1.08 -3.95
C TYR A 21 -26.26 0.00 -4.64
N ASN A 22 -27.55 0.22 -4.95
CA ASN A 22 -28.32 -0.80 -5.69
C ASN A 22 -27.79 -1.02 -7.11
N ARG A 23 -27.13 -0.02 -7.72
CA ARG A 23 -26.42 -0.22 -8.97
C ARG A 23 -25.28 -1.26 -8.80
N ILE A 24 -24.47 -1.12 -7.74
CA ILE A 24 -23.40 -2.07 -7.41
C ILE A 24 -23.98 -3.48 -7.18
N VAL A 25 -25.06 -3.59 -6.40
CA VAL A 25 -25.73 -4.88 -6.17
C VAL A 25 -26.22 -5.49 -7.48
N ARG A 26 -26.85 -4.70 -8.37
CA ARG A 26 -27.33 -5.19 -9.66
C ARG A 26 -26.19 -5.63 -10.59
N GLU A 27 -25.06 -4.94 -10.55
CA GLU A 27 -23.87 -5.32 -11.33
C GLU A 27 -23.24 -6.61 -10.80
N GLU A 28 -23.14 -6.77 -9.47
CA GLU A 28 -22.57 -7.96 -8.82
C GLU A 28 -23.40 -9.23 -9.06
N PHE A 29 -24.73 -9.10 -9.07
CA PHE A 29 -25.68 -10.19 -9.27
C PHE A 29 -26.38 -10.10 -10.64
N ALA A 30 -25.68 -9.60 -11.67
CA ALA A 30 -26.23 -9.46 -13.02
C ALA A 30 -26.65 -10.80 -13.66
N ASP A 31 -26.15 -11.90 -13.11
CA ASP A 31 -26.42 -13.28 -13.55
C ASP A 31 -27.56 -13.97 -12.77
N ALA A 32 -28.17 -13.30 -11.78
CA ALA A 32 -29.27 -13.82 -10.98
C ALA A 32 -30.62 -13.24 -11.41
N ASP A 33 -31.68 -14.03 -11.37
CA ASP A 33 -33.04 -13.56 -11.68
C ASP A 33 -33.56 -12.54 -10.64
N THR A 34 -34.35 -11.56 -11.08
CA THR A 34 -34.80 -10.42 -10.24
C THR A 34 -35.83 -10.79 -9.18
N ASP A 35 -36.64 -11.81 -9.43
CA ASP A 35 -37.87 -12.08 -8.67
C ASP A 35 -37.93 -13.52 -8.17
N ASP A 36 -36.78 -14.19 -8.12
CA ASP A 36 -36.65 -15.54 -7.60
C ASP A 36 -35.86 -15.53 -6.29
N ILE A 37 -36.35 -16.22 -5.26
CA ILE A 37 -35.61 -16.45 -4.01
C ILE A 37 -35.31 -17.94 -3.80
N ASN A 38 -35.67 -18.79 -4.77
CA ASN A 38 -35.50 -20.24 -4.67
C ASN A 38 -34.07 -20.68 -4.98
N THR A 39 -33.26 -19.82 -5.60
CA THR A 39 -31.82 -20.03 -5.69
C THR A 39 -31.09 -19.22 -4.60
N PRO A 40 -30.01 -19.75 -4.00
CA PRO A 40 -29.20 -19.01 -3.04
C PRO A 40 -28.69 -17.67 -3.60
N ARG A 41 -28.40 -17.61 -4.91
CA ARG A 41 -27.85 -16.43 -5.57
C ARG A 41 -28.89 -15.31 -5.73
N SER A 42 -30.08 -15.64 -6.22
CA SER A 42 -31.18 -14.68 -6.36
C SER A 42 -31.76 -14.25 -5.00
N SER A 43 -31.75 -15.15 -4.00
CA SER A 43 -32.06 -14.82 -2.60
C SER A 43 -31.08 -13.79 -2.02
N LEU A 44 -29.77 -13.97 -2.21
CA LEU A 44 -28.75 -13.03 -1.76
C LEU A 44 -28.86 -11.66 -2.44
N ARG A 45 -29.16 -11.63 -3.75
CA ARG A 45 -29.43 -10.39 -4.48
C ARG A 45 -30.58 -9.61 -3.84
N THR A 46 -31.69 -10.28 -3.58
CA THR A 46 -32.89 -9.69 -2.96
C THR A 46 -32.61 -9.19 -1.54
N ALA A 47 -31.82 -9.93 -0.77
CA ALA A 47 -31.41 -9.53 0.57
C ALA A 47 -30.49 -8.29 0.55
N CYS A 48 -29.63 -8.16 -0.46
CA CYS A 48 -28.70 -7.03 -0.56
C CYS A 48 -29.32 -5.73 -1.08
N LEU A 49 -30.44 -5.76 -1.82
CA LEU A 49 -31.08 -4.56 -2.38
C LEU A 49 -31.74 -3.69 -1.31
N LEU A 50 -31.39 -2.41 -1.29
CA LEU A 50 -32.05 -1.37 -0.49
C LEU A 50 -33.44 -1.08 -1.05
N ARG A 51 -34.38 -0.78 -0.14
CA ARG A 51 -35.75 -0.36 -0.44
C ARG A 51 -36.05 1.00 0.18
N ASP A 52 -37.08 1.65 -0.35
CA ASP A 52 -37.51 2.98 0.10
C ASP A 52 -38.16 2.92 1.49
N ASP A 53 -38.79 1.78 1.82
CA ASP A 53 -39.39 1.49 3.12
C ASP A 53 -38.39 0.95 4.16
N ASP A 54 -37.10 0.82 3.83
CA ASP A 54 -36.09 0.36 4.79
C ASP A 54 -35.81 1.44 5.87
N SER A 55 -35.81 1.00 7.12
CA SER A 55 -35.23 1.78 8.23
C SER A 55 -33.71 1.90 8.09
N ALA A 56 -33.12 2.89 8.79
CA ALA A 56 -31.67 3.11 8.78
C ALA A 56 -30.86 1.85 9.12
N ILE A 57 -31.38 1.03 10.05
CA ILE A 57 -30.75 -0.22 10.47
C ILE A 57 -30.86 -1.27 9.35
N GLN A 58 -32.01 -1.38 8.69
CA GLN A 58 -32.17 -2.30 7.56
C GLN A 58 -31.25 -1.90 6.41
N SER A 59 -31.17 -0.61 6.06
CA SER A 59 -30.25 -0.15 5.04
C SER A 59 -28.79 -0.47 5.37
N LEU A 60 -28.38 -0.25 6.63
CA LEU A 60 -27.04 -0.61 7.10
C LEU A 60 -26.77 -2.12 7.02
N LEU A 61 -27.68 -2.96 7.50
CA LEU A 61 -27.52 -4.41 7.51
C LEU A 61 -27.40 -4.99 6.09
N ARG A 62 -28.16 -4.46 5.13
CA ARG A 62 -28.08 -4.87 3.72
C ARG A 62 -26.72 -4.49 3.12
N MET A 63 -26.21 -3.29 3.41
CA MET A 63 -24.86 -2.89 3.00
C MET A 63 -23.77 -3.75 3.65
N MET A 64 -23.91 -4.07 4.94
CA MET A 64 -22.97 -4.95 5.65
C MET A 64 -22.96 -6.37 5.08
N LEU A 65 -24.13 -6.90 4.69
CA LEU A 65 -24.24 -8.20 4.06
C LEU A 65 -23.39 -8.28 2.78
N LEU A 66 -23.46 -7.27 1.91
CA LEU A 66 -22.65 -7.25 0.70
C LEU A 66 -21.15 -7.10 1.00
N TYR A 67 -20.75 -6.04 1.72
CA TYR A 67 -19.34 -5.68 1.85
C TYR A 67 -18.58 -6.55 2.85
N PHE A 68 -19.18 -6.89 4.00
CA PHE A 68 -18.47 -7.59 5.08
C PHE A 68 -18.71 -9.09 5.08
N VAL A 69 -19.92 -9.55 4.76
CA VAL A 69 -20.24 -10.98 4.83
C VAL A 69 -19.89 -11.67 3.51
N LEU A 70 -20.46 -11.20 2.40
CA LEU A 70 -20.26 -11.83 1.09
C LEU A 70 -18.86 -11.57 0.55
N ARG A 71 -18.42 -10.31 0.58
CA ARG A 71 -17.11 -9.92 0.06
C ARG A 71 -16.00 -9.96 1.10
N LYS A 72 -16.29 -10.39 2.34
CA LYS A 72 -15.31 -10.55 3.44
C LYS A 72 -14.42 -9.32 3.66
N ALA A 73 -14.98 -8.12 3.45
CA ALA A 73 -14.26 -6.84 3.44
C ALA A 73 -13.09 -6.76 2.43
N ALA A 74 -13.03 -7.67 1.45
CA ALA A 74 -11.95 -7.71 0.46
C ALA A 74 -11.93 -6.46 -0.43
N ASP A 75 -13.07 -5.85 -0.71
CA ASP A 75 -13.10 -4.58 -1.47
C ASP A 75 -12.53 -3.39 -0.71
N LEU A 76 -12.54 -3.48 0.62
CA LEU A 76 -11.95 -2.49 1.51
C LEU A 76 -10.46 -2.74 1.70
N GLN A 77 -9.93 -3.83 1.14
CA GLN A 77 -8.54 -4.24 1.24
C GLN A 77 -7.89 -4.24 -0.14
N THR A 78 -6.63 -3.80 -0.22
CA THR A 78 -5.83 -4.07 -1.42
C THR A 78 -5.70 -5.59 -1.60
N PRO A 79 -6.00 -6.16 -2.78
CA PRO A 79 -5.89 -7.61 -2.98
C PRO A 79 -4.45 -8.08 -2.75
N ILE A 80 -4.24 -8.82 -1.65
CA ILE A 80 -2.94 -9.36 -1.26
C ILE A 80 -2.76 -10.71 -1.97
N TYR A 81 -1.90 -10.76 -2.99
CA TYR A 81 -1.43 -12.03 -3.54
C TYR A 81 -0.31 -12.57 -2.64
N GLY A 82 -0.67 -13.33 -1.62
CA GLY A 82 0.29 -13.95 -0.71
C GLY A 82 0.87 -15.23 -1.31
N VAL A 83 2.20 -15.27 -1.47
CA VAL A 83 2.91 -16.55 -1.65
C VAL A 83 3.11 -17.17 -0.27
N PRO A 84 2.66 -18.41 0.00
CA PRO A 84 2.90 -19.06 1.29
C PRO A 84 4.40 -19.14 1.58
N VAL A 85 4.82 -18.51 2.67
CA VAL A 85 6.22 -18.44 3.13
C VAL A 85 6.89 -19.81 3.40
N PRO A 86 6.22 -20.94 3.71
CA PRO A 86 6.92 -22.15 4.13
C PRO A 86 7.79 -22.83 3.06
N SER A 87 7.58 -22.59 1.76
CA SER A 87 8.16 -23.43 0.70
C SER A 87 9.34 -22.82 -0.08
N TYR A 88 9.91 -21.67 0.33
CA TYR A 88 10.90 -20.97 -0.52
C TYR A 88 12.33 -20.83 0.03
N GLN A 89 12.65 -21.19 1.29
CA GLN A 89 13.84 -20.59 1.91
C GLN A 89 14.48 -21.45 3.02
N GLU A 90 15.67 -22.01 2.77
CA GLU A 90 16.39 -22.83 3.77
C GLU A 90 17.79 -22.34 4.18
N ALA A 91 18.35 -21.28 3.58
CA ALA A 91 19.73 -20.86 3.92
C ALA A 91 19.94 -19.38 4.30
N ARG A 92 18.98 -18.48 4.04
CA ARG A 92 19.15 -17.01 4.26
C ARG A 92 18.06 -16.35 5.09
N GLN A 93 17.19 -17.14 5.75
CA GLN A 93 15.85 -16.69 6.12
C GLN A 93 15.64 -16.15 7.53
N PHE A 94 16.65 -16.17 8.40
CA PHE A 94 16.42 -15.94 9.84
C PHE A 94 17.01 -14.64 10.38
N GLN A 95 17.60 -13.82 9.51
CA GLN A 95 18.09 -12.50 9.88
C GLN A 95 16.93 -11.51 9.96
N PRO A 96 16.84 -10.71 11.03
CA PRO A 96 15.90 -9.62 11.11
C PRO A 96 15.96 -8.70 9.89
N GLN A 97 14.81 -8.26 9.40
CA GLN A 97 14.70 -7.40 8.22
C GLN A 97 14.02 -6.09 8.58
N ILE A 98 14.68 -4.97 8.27
CA ILE A 98 14.10 -3.64 8.36
C ILE A 98 13.36 -3.36 7.06
N GLN A 99 12.14 -2.84 7.16
CA GLN A 99 11.35 -2.36 6.04
C GLN A 99 10.91 -0.92 6.31
N LEU A 100 11.16 -0.05 5.33
CA LEU A 100 10.72 1.33 5.30
C LEU A 100 9.62 1.46 4.25
N TYR A 101 8.49 2.06 4.61
CA TYR A 101 7.35 2.26 3.74
C TYR A 101 7.15 3.74 3.41
N PHE A 102 6.89 4.02 2.14
CA PHE A 102 6.67 5.34 1.59
C PHE A 102 5.40 5.37 0.75
N GLN A 103 4.70 6.49 0.78
CA GLN A 103 3.46 6.68 0.03
C GLN A 103 3.35 8.12 -0.48
N GLU A 104 2.79 8.28 -1.67
CA GLU A 104 2.41 9.57 -2.24
C GLU A 104 1.35 10.25 -1.37
N ASP A 105 1.50 11.57 -1.17
CA ASP A 105 0.56 12.34 -0.38
C ASP A 105 -0.79 12.41 -1.10
N ALA A 106 -1.90 12.29 -0.36
CA ALA A 106 -3.24 12.21 -0.94
C ALA A 106 -3.59 13.42 -1.86
N ALA A 107 -3.00 14.58 -1.60
CA ALA A 107 -3.19 15.80 -2.40
C ALA A 107 -2.50 15.74 -3.78
N ASP A 108 -1.46 14.91 -3.92
CA ASP A 108 -0.66 14.78 -5.14
C ASP A 108 -1.13 13.60 -6.03
N VAL A 109 -2.04 12.77 -5.51
CA VAL A 109 -2.59 11.63 -6.24
C VAL A 109 -3.49 12.11 -7.38
N GLU A 110 -3.12 11.77 -8.61
CA GLU A 110 -3.91 12.09 -9.79
C GLU A 110 -5.31 11.44 -9.73
N PRO A 111 -6.40 12.17 -10.04
CA PRO A 111 -7.76 11.64 -10.01
C PRO A 111 -7.93 10.34 -10.81
N GLY A 112 -8.55 9.33 -10.19
CA GLY A 112 -8.76 8.03 -10.80
C GLY A 112 -7.56 7.07 -10.72
N PHE A 113 -6.51 7.44 -9.99
CA PHE A 113 -5.38 6.55 -9.68
C PHE A 113 -5.26 6.26 -8.19
N SER A 114 -4.62 5.14 -7.87
CA SER A 114 -4.16 4.84 -6.52
C SER A 114 -2.83 5.54 -6.23
N PRO A 115 -2.56 5.90 -4.95
CA PRO A 115 -1.29 6.51 -4.55
C PRO A 115 -0.10 5.65 -4.95
N VAL A 116 0.98 6.28 -5.40
CA VAL A 116 2.25 5.59 -5.64
C VAL A 116 2.90 5.23 -4.31
N THR A 117 3.34 3.98 -4.17
CA THR A 117 4.03 3.50 -2.97
C THR A 117 5.50 3.19 -3.26
N GLY A 118 6.30 3.15 -2.22
CA GLY A 118 7.71 2.77 -2.26
C GLY A 118 8.09 1.97 -1.03
N GLU A 119 8.89 0.92 -1.23
CA GLU A 119 9.39 0.11 -0.14
C GLU A 119 10.89 -0.07 -0.28
N ILE A 120 11.60 0.07 0.83
CA ILE A 120 13.03 -0.19 0.93
C ILE A 120 13.23 -1.16 2.08
N SER A 121 13.96 -2.24 1.84
CA SER A 121 14.25 -3.20 2.89
C SER A 121 15.68 -3.71 2.84
N PHE A 122 16.22 -4.02 4.01
CA PHE A 122 17.57 -4.56 4.19
C PHE A 122 17.62 -5.46 5.42
N ARG A 123 18.61 -6.34 5.47
CA ARG A 123 18.78 -7.32 6.56
C ARG A 123 19.87 -6.89 7.52
N LEU A 124 19.66 -7.18 8.79
CA LEU A 124 20.68 -7.07 9.84
C LEU A 124 21.50 -8.36 9.83
N VAL A 125 22.56 -8.39 9.01
CA VAL A 125 23.31 -9.63 8.72
C VAL A 125 24.04 -10.24 9.91
N ASN A 126 24.46 -9.39 10.85
CA ASN A 126 25.15 -9.80 12.06
C ASN A 126 24.18 -10.13 13.20
N GLU A 127 22.88 -10.02 12.96
CA GLU A 127 21.84 -10.23 13.95
C GLU A 127 20.98 -11.45 13.67
N THR A 128 20.44 -12.00 14.75
CA THR A 128 19.49 -13.11 14.77
C THR A 128 18.29 -12.71 15.63
N ALA A 129 17.22 -13.51 15.62
CA ALA A 129 16.09 -13.30 16.51
C ALA A 129 16.47 -13.38 18.01
N GLN A 130 17.57 -14.07 18.34
CA GLN A 130 18.05 -14.25 19.71
C GLN A 130 19.06 -13.18 20.13
N SER A 131 19.88 -12.67 19.21
CA SER A 131 20.89 -11.65 19.52
C SER A 131 20.32 -10.23 19.52
N LEU A 132 19.33 -9.96 18.66
CA LEU A 132 18.78 -8.63 18.49
C LEU A 132 17.98 -8.19 19.73
N SER A 133 18.48 -7.18 20.41
CA SER A 133 17.87 -6.59 21.60
C SER A 133 16.90 -5.44 21.26
N GLU A 134 15.99 -5.14 22.20
CA GLU A 134 15.12 -3.95 22.09
C GLU A 134 15.95 -2.65 22.08
N GLY A 135 17.07 -2.59 22.81
CA GLY A 135 17.96 -1.41 22.83
C GLY A 135 18.59 -1.11 21.47
N GLU A 136 18.99 -2.15 20.73
CA GLU A 136 19.49 -2.00 19.36
C GLU A 136 18.38 -1.56 18.41
N LEU A 137 17.18 -2.15 18.52
CA LEU A 137 16.01 -1.72 17.74
C LEU A 137 15.63 -0.27 18.01
N ARG A 138 15.70 0.19 19.26
CA ARG A 138 15.49 1.60 19.62
C ARG A 138 16.56 2.50 19.03
N SER A 139 17.81 2.05 18.99
CA SER A 139 18.91 2.79 18.36
C SER A 139 18.72 2.92 16.85
N ILE A 140 18.32 1.84 16.18
CA ILE A 140 17.93 1.82 14.76
C ILE A 140 16.74 2.76 14.53
N ALA A 141 15.70 2.66 15.36
CA ALA A 141 14.51 3.51 15.27
C ALA A 141 14.90 5.00 15.39
N ASN A 142 15.72 5.39 16.36
CA ASN A 142 16.18 6.77 16.50
C ASN A 142 16.92 7.29 15.26
N ARG A 143 17.75 6.47 14.60
CA ARG A 143 18.40 6.85 13.34
C ARG A 143 17.41 6.97 12.19
N ILE A 144 16.44 6.05 12.11
CA ILE A 144 15.33 6.18 11.16
C ILE A 144 14.57 7.48 11.40
N ARG A 145 14.33 7.88 12.65
CA ARG A 145 13.67 9.15 12.97
C ARG A 145 14.45 10.32 12.38
N SER A 146 15.74 10.40 12.71
CA SER A 146 16.63 11.48 12.27
C SER A 146 16.73 11.56 10.74
N ASN A 147 16.74 10.43 10.05
CA ASN A 147 16.97 10.40 8.60
C ASN A 147 15.67 10.51 7.80
N PHE A 148 14.57 9.97 8.31
CA PHE A 148 13.34 9.77 7.55
C PHE A 148 12.08 10.38 8.16
N ALA A 149 11.99 10.51 9.48
CA ALA A 149 10.77 10.98 10.14
C ALA A 149 10.81 12.44 10.59
N ASN A 150 11.95 13.13 10.45
CA ASN A 150 12.10 14.54 10.83
C ASN A 150 11.12 15.47 10.08
N SER A 151 10.57 16.44 10.82
CA SER A 151 9.65 17.47 10.30
C SER A 151 8.47 16.83 9.55
N ASN A 152 8.29 17.16 8.27
CA ASN A 152 7.21 16.61 7.47
C ASN A 152 7.58 15.25 6.82
N GLY A 153 8.67 14.61 7.26
CA GLY A 153 9.16 13.34 6.76
C GLY A 153 9.94 13.43 5.45
N PHE A 154 10.76 12.42 5.21
CA PHE A 154 11.63 12.34 4.05
C PHE A 154 10.84 12.02 2.79
N VAL A 155 11.10 12.79 1.74
CA VAL A 155 10.52 12.58 0.42
C VAL A 155 11.53 11.85 -0.46
N TRP A 156 11.13 10.70 -0.99
CA TRP A 156 11.84 9.98 -2.06
C TRP A 156 11.21 10.35 -3.40
N ARG A 157 12.01 10.97 -4.27
CA ARG A 157 11.57 11.36 -5.62
C ARG A 157 11.70 10.19 -6.58
N LYS A 158 10.61 9.45 -6.77
CA LYS A 158 10.57 8.30 -7.68
C LYS A 158 10.56 8.76 -9.14
N GLY A 159 11.15 7.94 -9.99
CA GLY A 159 11.24 8.21 -11.42
C GLY A 159 11.57 6.98 -12.24
N LYS A 160 12.02 7.20 -13.49
CA LYS A 160 12.20 6.13 -14.47
C LYS A 160 13.58 5.48 -14.42
N VAL A 161 14.55 6.11 -13.74
CA VAL A 161 15.92 5.60 -13.60
C VAL A 161 15.91 4.47 -12.59
N MET A 162 16.36 3.29 -13.01
CA MET A 162 16.54 2.16 -12.10
C MET A 162 17.95 2.18 -11.55
N VAL A 163 18.07 2.21 -10.23
CA VAL A 163 19.35 2.10 -9.54
C VAL A 163 19.33 0.87 -8.67
N THR A 164 20.42 0.11 -8.68
CA THR A 164 20.61 -1.01 -7.76
C THR A 164 21.86 -0.77 -6.93
N TYR A 165 21.81 -1.17 -5.65
CA TYR A 165 22.96 -1.17 -4.75
C TYR A 165 23.05 -2.53 -4.09
N THR A 166 24.11 -3.28 -4.38
CA THR A 166 24.24 -4.67 -3.91
C THR A 166 25.52 -4.86 -3.12
N ASP A 167 25.39 -4.78 -1.80
CA ASP A 167 26.43 -5.14 -0.84
C ASP A 167 25.90 -6.31 0.00
N ARG A 168 26.21 -7.52 -0.46
CA ARG A 168 25.71 -8.75 0.19
C ARG A 168 26.33 -9.00 1.54
N GLN A 169 27.55 -8.53 1.77
CA GLN A 169 28.26 -8.73 3.03
C GLN A 169 27.58 -7.94 4.15
N ARG A 170 27.04 -6.75 3.84
CA ARG A 170 26.31 -5.91 4.81
C ARG A 170 24.78 -6.04 4.74
N GLY A 171 24.25 -6.97 3.95
CA GLY A 171 22.81 -7.26 3.90
C GLY A 171 21.97 -6.40 2.95
N TYR A 172 22.62 -5.65 2.06
CA TYR A 172 21.96 -4.73 1.14
C TYR A 172 21.79 -5.35 -0.26
N LYS A 173 20.54 -5.35 -0.73
CA LYS A 173 20.19 -5.63 -2.13
C LYS A 173 19.06 -4.68 -2.54
N LEU A 174 19.42 -3.40 -2.65
CA LEU A 174 18.46 -2.33 -2.90
C LEU A 174 18.16 -2.21 -4.39
N GLN A 175 16.89 -1.99 -4.74
CA GLN A 175 16.45 -1.68 -6.09
C GLN A 175 15.51 -0.48 -6.01
N LEU A 176 15.94 0.66 -6.53
CA LEU A 176 15.28 1.94 -6.34
C LEU A 176 14.97 2.58 -7.69
N LEU A 177 13.71 2.99 -7.87
CA LEU A 177 13.29 3.84 -8.96
C LEU A 177 13.43 5.30 -8.53
N CYS A 178 14.30 6.06 -9.18
CA CYS A 178 14.61 7.44 -8.81
C CYS A 178 14.47 8.39 -10.01
N ARG A 179 14.29 9.69 -9.74
CA ARG A 179 14.34 10.73 -10.78
C ARG A 179 15.74 10.89 -11.38
N SER A 180 16.78 10.64 -10.61
CA SER A 180 18.18 10.76 -11.03
C SER A 180 19.08 9.84 -10.20
N GLU A 181 20.33 9.67 -10.64
CA GLU A 181 21.36 8.99 -9.85
C GLU A 181 21.67 9.74 -8.55
N ALA A 182 21.72 11.08 -8.58
CA ALA A 182 21.96 11.90 -7.38
C ALA A 182 20.91 11.64 -6.30
N GLU A 183 19.63 11.54 -6.70
CA GLU A 183 18.55 11.17 -5.79
C GLU A 183 18.72 9.75 -5.23
N ALA A 184 19.13 8.79 -6.07
CA ALA A 184 19.40 7.43 -5.59
C ALA A 184 20.54 7.39 -4.57
N ARG A 185 21.65 8.12 -4.81
CA ARG A 185 22.76 8.24 -3.85
C ARG A 185 22.30 8.84 -2.53
N ARG A 186 21.44 9.85 -2.56
CA ARG A 186 20.84 10.46 -1.36
C ARG A 186 19.99 9.46 -0.57
N VAL A 187 19.12 8.71 -1.24
CA VAL A 187 18.28 7.69 -0.59
C VAL A 187 19.14 6.57 -0.01
N ILE A 188 20.07 6.01 -0.80
CA ILE A 188 20.97 4.93 -0.37
C ILE A 188 21.82 5.39 0.82
N GLY A 189 22.36 6.61 0.78
CA GLY A 189 23.12 7.18 1.88
C GLY A 189 22.35 7.18 3.20
N ASN A 190 21.12 7.73 3.19
CA ASN A 190 20.27 7.74 4.38
C ASN A 190 19.87 6.34 4.86
N VAL A 191 19.68 5.39 3.94
CA VAL A 191 19.35 3.99 4.27
C VAL A 191 20.53 3.30 4.94
N LEU A 192 21.74 3.43 4.39
CA LEU A 192 22.94 2.79 4.94
C LEU A 192 23.36 3.41 6.28
N ASP A 193 23.12 4.71 6.45
CA ASP A 193 23.36 5.43 7.70
C ASP A 193 22.48 4.95 8.88
N ILE A 194 21.34 4.29 8.61
CA ILE A 194 20.56 3.62 9.67
C ILE A 194 21.43 2.61 10.44
N GLN A 195 22.32 1.89 9.75
CA GLN A 195 23.29 0.99 10.40
C GLN A 195 24.64 1.66 10.70
N GLY A 196 24.81 2.95 10.38
CA GLY A 196 26.07 3.67 10.51
C GLY A 196 27.09 3.27 9.43
N HIS A 197 26.61 2.74 8.29
CA HIS A 197 27.48 2.34 7.19
C HIS A 197 27.65 3.49 6.19
N THR A 198 28.88 3.74 5.76
CA THR A 198 29.15 4.63 4.62
C THR A 198 28.93 3.86 3.31
N PRO A 199 28.21 4.43 2.33
CA PRO A 199 28.05 3.81 1.01
C PRO A 199 29.37 3.64 0.27
N ASP A 200 29.56 2.47 -0.29
CA ASP A 200 30.63 2.22 -1.25
C ASP A 200 30.04 2.17 -2.65
N TRP A 201 30.30 3.22 -3.41
CA TRP A 201 29.67 3.46 -4.70
C TRP A 201 30.07 2.45 -5.77
N GLN A 202 31.08 1.61 -5.54
CA GLN A 202 31.39 0.50 -6.46
C GLN A 202 30.25 -0.53 -6.54
N PHE A 203 29.40 -0.62 -5.52
CA PHE A 203 28.25 -1.53 -5.50
C PHE A 203 27.01 -0.96 -6.20
N LEU A 204 27.08 0.30 -6.67
CA LEU A 204 25.98 1.00 -7.32
C LEU A 204 25.99 0.75 -8.83
N ASN A 205 24.84 0.35 -9.38
CA ASN A 205 24.62 0.27 -10.81
C ASN A 205 23.42 1.12 -11.21
N VAL A 206 23.53 1.81 -12.34
CA VAL A 206 22.46 2.62 -12.92
C VAL A 206 22.02 2.00 -14.24
N SER A 207 20.71 1.87 -14.43
CA SER A 207 20.09 1.38 -15.64
C SER A 207 18.98 2.33 -16.09
N ASN A 208 19.15 2.88 -17.28
CA ASN A 208 18.20 3.75 -17.96
C ASN A 208 17.91 3.22 -19.37
N ASN A 209 16.70 3.50 -19.86
CA ASN A 209 16.36 3.26 -21.26
C ASN A 209 16.74 4.51 -22.06
N ALA A 210 17.16 4.35 -23.31
CA ALA A 210 17.44 5.48 -24.20
C ALA A 210 16.21 6.38 -24.41
N GLU A 211 15.03 5.75 -24.54
CA GLU A 211 13.73 6.43 -24.73
C GLU A 211 12.77 6.12 -23.57
N PRO A 212 13.02 6.64 -22.35
CA PRO A 212 12.30 6.23 -21.15
C PRO A 212 10.83 6.66 -21.17
N SER A 213 10.50 7.76 -21.83
CA SER A 213 9.12 8.24 -21.97
C SER A 213 8.30 7.41 -22.95
N GLN A 214 8.93 6.76 -23.93
CA GLN A 214 8.25 5.84 -24.83
C GLN A 214 8.09 4.45 -24.20
N ARG A 215 9.12 3.98 -23.47
CA ARG A 215 9.09 2.68 -22.78
C ARG A 215 8.12 2.67 -21.60
N TYR A 216 8.08 3.78 -20.85
CA TYR A 216 7.22 3.98 -19.68
C TYR A 216 6.42 5.27 -19.86
N PRO A 217 5.36 5.26 -20.68
CA PRO A 217 4.55 6.44 -20.92
C PRO A 217 3.77 6.82 -19.66
N THR A 218 3.68 8.14 -19.39
CA THR A 218 2.93 8.67 -18.24
C THR A 218 1.44 8.35 -18.36
N ILE A 219 0.90 8.44 -19.57
CA ILE A 219 -0.44 7.98 -19.90
C ILE A 219 -0.33 6.50 -20.27
N ALA A 220 -0.85 5.63 -19.40
CA ALA A 220 -0.83 4.20 -19.65
C ALA A 220 -1.63 3.84 -20.91
N ARG A 221 -1.10 2.91 -21.69
CA ARG A 221 -1.76 2.40 -22.90
C ARG A 221 -3.02 1.64 -22.51
N SER A 222 -4.02 1.68 -23.39
CA SER A 222 -5.19 0.80 -23.26
C SER A 222 -4.92 -0.48 -24.04
N GLU A 223 -5.20 -1.63 -23.43
CA GLU A 223 -5.07 -2.94 -24.05
C GLU A 223 -6.41 -3.68 -23.96
N SER A 224 -6.68 -4.54 -24.95
CA SER A 224 -7.87 -5.39 -24.91
C SER A 224 -7.62 -6.54 -23.95
N VAL A 225 -8.34 -6.56 -22.83
CA VAL A 225 -8.28 -7.62 -21.82
C VAL A 225 -9.67 -8.22 -21.70
N LEU A 226 -9.80 -9.52 -22.00
CA LEU A 226 -11.07 -10.23 -22.03
C LEU A 226 -12.13 -9.54 -22.93
N GLY A 227 -11.72 -9.09 -24.12
CA GLY A 227 -12.59 -8.47 -25.12
C GLY A 227 -13.05 -7.04 -24.79
N ARG A 228 -12.58 -6.46 -23.68
CA ARG A 228 -12.86 -5.06 -23.31
C ARG A 228 -11.56 -4.26 -23.31
N SER A 229 -11.60 -3.05 -23.86
CA SER A 229 -10.48 -2.10 -23.74
C SER A 229 -10.36 -1.68 -22.27
N ARG A 230 -9.20 -1.95 -21.66
CA ARG A 230 -8.89 -1.56 -20.29
C ARG A 230 -7.61 -0.73 -20.27
N ARG A 231 -7.59 0.35 -19.49
CA ARG A 231 -6.38 1.15 -19.25
C ARG A 231 -5.42 0.32 -18.39
N MET A 232 -4.20 0.11 -18.88
CA MET A 232 -3.20 -0.65 -18.16
C MET A 232 -2.66 0.15 -16.94
N PRO A 233 -2.09 -0.53 -15.93
CA PRO A 233 -1.40 0.15 -14.84
C PRO A 233 -0.21 0.99 -15.35
N ARG A 234 0.03 2.15 -14.72
CA ARG A 234 1.23 2.97 -14.99
C ARG A 234 2.49 2.23 -14.54
N GLN A 235 3.46 2.08 -15.44
CA GLN A 235 4.77 1.53 -15.09
C GLN A 235 5.74 2.65 -14.74
N ARG A 236 6.49 2.50 -13.64
CA ARG A 236 7.48 3.48 -13.14
C ARG A 236 6.93 4.92 -13.12
N PRO A 237 5.79 5.16 -12.45
CA PRO A 237 5.24 6.50 -12.34
C PRO A 237 6.26 7.44 -11.69
N ILE A 238 6.31 8.68 -12.18
CA ILE A 238 7.06 9.76 -11.55
C ILE A 238 6.16 10.31 -10.45
N ALA A 239 6.59 10.19 -9.21
CA ALA A 239 5.85 10.65 -8.04
C ALA A 239 6.83 10.94 -6.91
N ASP A 240 6.42 11.80 -5.99
CA ASP A 240 7.14 12.04 -4.75
C ASP A 240 6.44 11.24 -3.66
N VAL A 241 7.17 10.27 -3.08
CA VAL A 241 6.63 9.41 -2.01
C VAL A 241 7.28 9.78 -0.70
N ARG A 242 6.47 9.94 0.33
CA ARG A 242 6.89 10.40 1.65
C ARG A 242 6.97 9.23 2.61
N PHE A 243 7.96 9.25 3.50
CA PHE A 243 8.10 8.24 4.54
C PHE A 243 6.86 8.22 5.46
N ILE A 244 6.29 7.04 5.66
CA ILE A 244 5.12 6.84 6.50
C ILE A 244 5.49 6.06 7.76
N TYR A 245 6.10 4.88 7.63
CA TYR A 245 6.44 4.05 8.79
C TYR A 245 7.65 3.15 8.51
N ALA A 246 8.23 2.63 9.57
CA ALA A 246 9.26 1.61 9.53
C ALA A 246 8.94 0.47 10.51
N CYS A 247 9.22 -0.76 10.09
CA CYS A 247 9.04 -1.94 10.93
C CYS A 247 10.21 -2.92 10.78
N CYS A 248 10.39 -3.75 11.80
CA CYS A 248 11.34 -4.84 11.81
C CYS A 248 10.60 -6.18 11.84
N HIS A 249 10.86 -7.02 10.84
CA HIS A 249 10.40 -8.39 10.78
C HIS A 249 11.42 -9.30 11.45
N ILE A 250 10.98 -9.99 12.50
CA ILE A 250 11.82 -10.91 13.28
C ILE A 250 11.15 -12.28 13.26
N ARG A 251 11.92 -13.31 12.93
CA ARG A 251 11.43 -14.69 12.94
C ARG A 251 10.92 -15.07 14.34
N GLY A 252 9.73 -15.66 14.41
CA GLY A 252 9.12 -16.11 15.67
C GLY A 252 8.12 -15.12 16.25
N LEU A 253 8.07 -13.88 15.76
CA LEU A 253 7.01 -12.93 16.07
C LEU A 253 5.95 -12.94 14.97
N PRO A 254 4.65 -13.08 15.31
CA PRO A 254 3.58 -13.08 14.31
C PRO A 254 3.34 -11.69 13.70
N ASN A 255 3.66 -10.63 14.44
CA ASN A 255 3.55 -9.24 14.00
C ASN A 255 4.93 -8.58 13.99
N PRO A 256 5.24 -7.74 12.99
CA PRO A 256 6.48 -7.00 12.98
C PRO A 256 6.53 -5.99 14.13
N VAL A 257 7.75 -5.72 14.62
CA VAL A 257 7.99 -4.67 15.61
C VAL A 257 7.96 -3.33 14.91
N ILE A 258 7.02 -2.46 15.30
CA ILE A 258 6.91 -1.11 14.72
C ILE A 258 8.01 -0.23 15.32
N LEU A 259 8.88 0.29 14.46
CA LEU A 259 10.00 1.13 14.90
C LEU A 259 9.54 2.57 15.05
N ILE A 260 8.88 3.08 14.01
CA ILE A 260 8.35 4.45 13.89
C ILE A 260 7.09 4.40 13.03
N ASP A 261 6.10 5.20 13.36
CA ASP A 261 4.91 5.42 12.54
C ASP A 261 4.51 6.90 12.50
N ARG A 262 4.21 7.41 11.30
CA ARG A 262 3.67 8.75 11.05
C ARG A 262 2.20 8.70 10.58
N SER A 263 1.68 7.52 10.27
CA SER A 263 0.30 7.38 9.81
C SER A 263 -0.73 7.44 10.95
N GLY A 264 -0.30 7.11 12.18
CA GLY A 264 -1.20 6.94 13.33
C GLY A 264 -2.01 5.63 13.29
N TYR A 265 -1.77 4.78 12.28
CA TYR A 265 -2.45 3.50 12.13
C TYR A 265 -1.80 2.40 12.98
N HIS A 266 -0.48 2.43 13.13
CA HIS A 266 0.25 1.40 13.85
C HIS A 266 0.34 1.72 15.34
N ARG A 267 -0.10 0.77 16.17
CA ARG A 267 -0.07 0.91 17.63
C ARG A 267 1.33 0.62 18.17
N ARG A 268 1.76 1.41 19.16
CA ARG A 268 3.00 1.21 19.96
C ARG A 268 4.29 1.23 19.13
N PRO A 269 4.63 2.33 18.43
CA PRO A 269 5.96 2.47 17.86
C PRO A 269 7.02 2.48 18.97
N LEU A 270 8.20 1.91 18.72
CA LEU A 270 9.31 1.97 19.68
C LEU A 270 9.78 3.41 19.93
N VAL A 271 9.71 4.25 18.90
CA VAL A 271 10.05 5.67 18.95
C VAL A 271 8.94 6.47 18.25
N GLU A 272 8.45 7.51 18.92
CA GLU A 272 7.47 8.42 18.34
C GLU A 272 8.08 9.23 17.18
N ALA A 273 7.30 9.42 16.13
CA ALA A 273 7.65 10.36 15.06
C ALA A 273 7.62 11.80 15.59
N SER A 274 8.49 12.65 15.03
CA SER A 274 8.51 14.10 15.30
C SER A 274 7.40 14.85 14.58
#